data_AF-A0A884P6I9-F1
#
_entry.id   AF-A0A884P6I9-F1
#
_cell.length_a   1.000
_cell.length_b   1.000
_cell.length_c   1.000
_cell.angle_alpha   90.00
_cell.angle_beta   90.00
_cell.angle_gamma   90.00
#
_symmetry.space_group_name_H-M   'P 1'
#
loop_
_entity.id
_entity.type
_entity.pdbx_description
1 polymer ?
#
loop_
_entity_poly.entity_id
_entity_poly.type
_entity_poly.pdbx_seq_one_letter_code
_entity_poly.pdbx_strand_id
1 'polypeptide(L)'
;MNKELLLQKLVKKSSPMVPSKTAQKRDTKIITMDLETILINNKHIPYLLCWSDGNISKSYFIDSIVASQPEGKNQHFVENNIENMISRAMNDICIRKYRNYRIYLHNFSKFDGYFLVKYLANIGSVDNLIVNKGKIITLKFTYNNYSITFRDSYLLLPASLRKLCKSFNNETQKDIFPYLFSDINYVGEVPEYRYYNNISLEDYNKYKELYNNKIWNFKEEAIKYCNLDCISLFEIISKFNTLIFNKFSLNINNYSTLPSLSFAIFKSRYLKDNTIHMLSGQIAKDIRKSYTGGATDMYIPLVEKGSKIFRYDFNSLYPYVMQAFKLPIGTPTFLQGI
;
A
#
# COMPACT_ATOMS: atom_id res chain seq x y z
N MET A 1 61.62 -21.21 1.03
CA MET A 1 60.79 -21.61 -0.13
C MET A 1 59.70 -20.57 -0.31
N ASN A 2 59.83 -19.71 -1.32
CA ASN A 2 58.74 -18.80 -1.72
C ASN A 2 57.65 -19.64 -2.37
N LYS A 3 56.53 -19.85 -1.67
CA LYS A 3 55.32 -20.41 -2.29
C LYS A 3 54.65 -19.27 -3.05
N GLU A 4 54.84 -19.22 -4.36
CA GLU A 4 54.10 -18.29 -5.22
C GLU A 4 52.62 -18.68 -5.22
N LEU A 5 51.74 -17.72 -4.93
CA LEU A 5 50.30 -17.90 -5.02
C LEU A 5 49.90 -17.81 -6.50
N LEU A 6 49.62 -18.96 -7.11
CA LEU A 6 49.07 -19.01 -8.46
C LEU A 6 47.55 -18.82 -8.39
N LEU A 7 47.05 -17.78 -9.08
CA LEU A 7 45.62 -17.47 -9.16
C LEU A 7 45.11 -17.65 -10.59
N GLN A 8 44.11 -18.51 -10.78
CA GLN A 8 43.39 -18.60 -12.04
C GLN A 8 42.25 -17.58 -12.08
N LYS A 9 42.21 -16.76 -13.14
CA LYS A 9 41.18 -15.75 -13.38
C LYS A 9 40.05 -16.31 -14.23
N LEU A 10 38.85 -16.42 -13.66
CA LEU A 10 37.64 -16.76 -14.41
C LEU A 10 36.75 -15.51 -14.53
N VAL A 11 36.60 -15.00 -15.76
CA VAL A 11 35.72 -13.87 -16.07
C VAL A 11 34.38 -14.39 -16.55
N LYS A 12 33.32 -14.18 -15.77
CA LYS A 12 31.97 -14.56 -16.17
C LYS A 12 31.28 -13.38 -16.84
N LYS A 13 30.81 -13.54 -18.08
CA LYS A 13 30.03 -12.51 -18.78
C LYS A 13 28.76 -12.19 -17.98
N SER A 14 28.51 -10.90 -17.77
CA SER A 14 27.30 -10.40 -17.13
C SER A 14 26.77 -9.21 -17.92
N SER A 15 25.45 -9.12 -18.06
CA SER A 15 24.83 -8.02 -18.81
C SER A 15 24.72 -6.76 -17.94
N PRO A 16 25.05 -5.58 -18.48
CA PRO A 16 24.85 -4.33 -17.75
C PRO A 16 23.36 -4.05 -17.55
N MET A 17 23.03 -3.36 -16.46
CA MET A 17 21.73 -2.74 -16.28
C MET A 17 21.57 -1.61 -17.29
N VAL A 18 20.33 -1.44 -17.77
CA VAL A 18 20.00 -0.43 -18.79
C VAL A 18 19.24 0.73 -18.14
N PRO A 19 19.55 1.99 -18.51
CA PRO A 19 18.78 3.15 -18.09
C PRO A 19 17.29 3.02 -18.42
N SER A 20 16.45 3.54 -17.52
CA SER A 20 14.99 3.48 -17.71
C SER A 20 14.49 4.71 -18.46
N LYS A 21 13.55 4.51 -19.40
CA LYS A 21 12.93 5.61 -20.15
C LYS A 21 12.08 6.49 -19.23
N THR A 22 12.08 7.79 -19.48
CA THR A 22 11.16 8.75 -18.89
C THR A 22 9.85 8.80 -19.67
N ALA A 23 8.80 9.29 -19.02
CA ALA A 23 7.50 9.50 -19.61
C ALA A 23 7.35 10.93 -20.12
N GLN A 24 6.73 11.09 -21.29
CA GLN A 24 6.42 12.41 -21.87
C GLN A 24 5.16 13.05 -21.25
N LYS A 25 4.21 12.23 -20.81
CA LYS A 25 2.93 12.66 -20.23
C LYS A 25 2.66 11.96 -18.92
N ARG A 26 2.05 12.69 -17.99
CA ARG A 26 1.63 12.19 -16.69
C ARG A 26 0.41 11.28 -16.87
N ASP A 27 0.48 10.06 -16.35
CA ASP A 27 -0.64 9.13 -16.29
C ASP A 27 -1.51 9.44 -15.06
N THR A 28 -2.72 9.94 -15.28
CA THR A 28 -3.70 10.30 -14.24
C THR A 28 -4.82 9.26 -14.10
N LYS A 29 -4.67 8.07 -14.70
CA LYS A 29 -5.67 7.00 -14.66
C LYS A 29 -5.71 6.31 -13.29
N ILE A 30 -6.30 6.98 -12.33
CA ILE A 30 -6.33 6.61 -10.92
C ILE A 30 -7.78 6.59 -10.44
N ILE A 31 -8.12 5.54 -9.70
CA ILE A 31 -9.30 5.45 -8.85
C ILE A 31 -8.78 5.09 -7.46
N THR A 32 -9.49 5.52 -6.44
CA THR A 32 -9.28 5.07 -5.06
C THR A 32 -10.49 4.33 -4.58
N MET A 33 -10.28 3.39 -3.67
CA MET A 33 -11.33 2.54 -3.13
C MET A 33 -11.00 2.21 -1.68
N ASP A 34 -12.05 1.96 -0.92
CA ASP A 34 -11.95 1.55 0.48
C ASP A 34 -13.07 0.57 0.81
N LEU A 35 -12.81 -0.35 1.74
CA LEU A 35 -13.71 -1.43 2.13
C LEU A 35 -13.85 -1.44 3.66
N GLU A 36 -15.06 -1.16 4.14
CA GLU A 36 -15.36 -1.29 5.56
C GLU A 36 -15.82 -2.69 5.91
N THR A 37 -15.40 -3.15 7.09
CA THR A 37 -15.74 -4.46 7.61
C THR A 37 -16.23 -4.37 9.04
N ILE A 38 -17.07 -5.31 9.44
CA ILE A 38 -17.52 -5.47 10.80
C ILE A 38 -17.10 -6.83 11.34
N LEU A 39 -16.86 -6.91 12.64
CA LEU A 39 -16.39 -8.15 13.27
C LEU A 39 -17.59 -8.92 13.84
N ILE A 40 -17.91 -10.07 13.22
CA ILE A 40 -18.95 -11.00 13.71
C ILE A 40 -18.28 -12.35 13.97
N ASN A 41 -18.39 -12.87 15.19
CA ASN A 41 -17.78 -14.16 15.59
C ASN A 41 -16.28 -14.24 15.23
N ASN A 42 -15.52 -13.17 15.52
CA ASN A 42 -14.11 -13.02 15.17
C ASN A 42 -13.78 -13.12 13.67
N LYS A 43 -14.77 -12.95 12.80
CA LYS A 43 -14.60 -12.89 11.35
C LYS A 43 -14.98 -11.50 10.85
N HIS A 44 -14.09 -10.92 10.04
CA HIS A 44 -14.37 -9.67 9.34
C HIS A 44 -15.34 -9.94 8.20
N ILE A 45 -16.43 -9.17 8.17
CA ILE A 45 -17.47 -9.23 7.15
C ILE A 45 -17.54 -7.86 6.48
N PRO A 46 -17.18 -7.73 5.19
CA PRO A 46 -17.35 -6.50 4.45
C PRO A 46 -18.81 -6.06 4.39
N TYR A 47 -19.09 -4.79 4.67
CA TYR A 47 -20.47 -4.26 4.64
C TYR A 47 -20.63 -3.00 3.77
N LEU A 48 -19.53 -2.33 3.45
CA LEU A 48 -19.54 -1.12 2.64
C LEU A 48 -18.28 -1.07 1.78
N LEU A 49 -18.48 -0.74 0.50
CA LEU A 49 -17.41 -0.43 -0.44
C LEU A 49 -17.66 0.96 -1.01
N CYS A 50 -16.66 1.83 -0.94
CA CYS A 50 -16.68 3.13 -1.62
C CYS A 50 -15.57 3.20 -2.66
N TRP A 51 -15.78 3.99 -3.71
CA TRP A 51 -14.71 4.36 -4.63
C TRP A 51 -14.86 5.80 -5.12
N SER A 52 -13.74 6.41 -5.50
CA SER A 52 -13.69 7.76 -6.08
C SER A 52 -12.67 7.86 -7.22
N ASP A 53 -13.06 8.52 -8.32
CA ASP A 53 -12.15 8.93 -9.40
C ASP A 53 -11.67 10.39 -9.27
N GLY A 54 -11.96 11.04 -8.13
CA GLY A 54 -11.68 12.45 -7.87
C GLY A 54 -12.76 13.42 -8.32
N ASN A 55 -13.71 12.99 -9.17
CA ASN A 55 -14.86 13.82 -9.58
C ASN A 55 -16.18 13.18 -9.13
N ILE A 56 -16.26 11.86 -9.23
CA ILE A 56 -17.42 11.05 -8.86
C ILE A 56 -16.98 10.11 -7.74
N SER A 57 -17.79 10.05 -6.70
CA SER A 57 -17.70 9.03 -5.66
C SER A 57 -18.99 8.22 -5.62
N LYS A 58 -18.87 6.90 -5.44
CA LYS A 58 -20.00 6.00 -5.27
C LYS A 58 -19.77 5.10 -4.07
N SER A 59 -20.86 4.71 -3.42
CA SER A 59 -20.88 3.84 -2.25
C SER A 59 -21.88 2.72 -2.45
N TYR A 60 -21.53 1.53 -1.96
CA TYR A 60 -22.35 0.33 -2.05
C TYR A 60 -22.36 -0.28 -0.65
N PHE A 61 -23.50 -0.18 0.02
CA PHE A 61 -23.76 -0.78 1.31
C PHE A 61 -24.48 -2.12 1.09
N ILE A 62 -24.22 -3.12 1.92
CA ILE A 62 -24.95 -4.41 1.86
C ILE A 62 -26.38 -4.24 2.39
N ASP A 63 -27.33 -4.99 1.83
CA ASP A 63 -28.73 -4.83 2.20
C ASP A 63 -29.04 -5.39 3.60
N SER A 64 -28.36 -6.47 4.01
CA SER A 64 -28.44 -7.00 5.38
C SER A 64 -27.26 -7.92 5.72
N ILE A 65 -26.83 -7.89 6.98
CA ILE A 65 -25.90 -8.86 7.60
C ILE A 65 -26.60 -10.02 8.32
N VAL A 66 -27.91 -9.92 8.52
CA VAL A 66 -28.73 -10.95 9.17
C VAL A 66 -29.66 -11.55 8.13
N ALA A 67 -29.61 -12.87 7.96
CA ALA A 67 -30.63 -13.56 7.19
C ALA A 67 -31.83 -13.84 8.08
N SER A 68 -33.03 -13.56 7.59
CA SER A 68 -34.31 -13.89 8.23
C SER A 68 -34.62 -15.41 8.21
N GLN A 69 -33.59 -16.26 8.08
CA GLN A 69 -33.67 -17.68 7.73
C GLN A 69 -32.90 -18.53 8.76
N PRO A 70 -33.17 -19.84 8.85
CA PRO A 70 -32.50 -20.73 9.81
C PRO A 70 -30.98 -20.82 9.60
N GLU A 71 -30.25 -21.11 10.69
CA GLU A 71 -28.80 -20.94 10.89
C GLU A 71 -27.88 -21.49 9.78
N GLY A 72 -28.34 -22.46 8.97
CA GLY A 72 -27.57 -23.03 7.85
C GLY A 72 -27.62 -22.25 6.52
N LYS A 73 -28.61 -21.36 6.30
CA LYS A 73 -28.74 -20.55 5.08
C LYS A 73 -28.16 -19.13 5.21
N ASN A 74 -27.76 -18.75 6.43
CA ASN A 74 -27.35 -17.39 6.76
C ASN A 74 -26.00 -17.00 6.14
N GLN A 75 -25.05 -17.94 6.08
CA GLN A 75 -23.74 -17.67 5.49
C GLN A 75 -23.84 -17.42 3.98
N HIS A 76 -24.58 -18.25 3.25
CA HIS A 76 -24.74 -18.08 1.80
C HIS A 76 -25.43 -16.75 1.44
N PHE A 77 -26.42 -16.34 2.25
CA PHE A 77 -27.08 -15.05 2.08
C PHE A 77 -26.12 -13.85 2.22
N VAL A 78 -25.30 -13.83 3.28
CA VAL A 78 -24.33 -12.75 3.50
C VAL A 78 -23.27 -12.73 2.39
N GLU A 79 -22.76 -13.89 1.98
CA GLU A 79 -21.80 -14.00 0.87
C GLU A 79 -22.38 -13.44 -0.43
N ASN A 80 -23.64 -13.73 -0.75
CA ASN A 80 -24.33 -13.19 -1.93
C ASN A 80 -24.51 -11.66 -1.85
N ASN A 81 -24.79 -11.11 -0.65
CA ASN A 81 -24.89 -9.66 -0.48
C ASN A 81 -23.55 -8.96 -0.69
N ILE A 82 -22.45 -9.56 -0.21
CA ILE A 82 -21.09 -9.04 -0.42
C ILE A 82 -20.72 -9.12 -1.91
N GLU A 83 -20.99 -10.27 -2.56
CA GLU A 83 -20.74 -10.43 -3.99
C GLU A 83 -21.54 -9.42 -4.82
N ASN A 84 -22.82 -9.19 -4.49
CA ASN A 84 -23.66 -8.20 -5.13
C ASN A 84 -23.12 -6.77 -4.93
N MET A 85 -22.72 -6.40 -3.71
CA MET A 85 -22.06 -5.12 -3.42
C MET A 85 -20.84 -4.89 -4.32
N ILE A 86 -19.94 -5.88 -4.40
CA ILE A 86 -18.73 -5.81 -5.23
C ILE A 86 -19.08 -5.81 -6.71
N SER A 87 -20.04 -6.63 -7.15
CA SER A 87 -20.50 -6.70 -8.54
C SER A 87 -21.09 -5.37 -9.01
N ARG A 88 -21.92 -4.70 -8.21
CA ARG A 88 -22.42 -3.35 -8.51
C ARG A 88 -21.29 -2.33 -8.66
N ALA A 89 -20.28 -2.37 -7.78
CA ALA A 89 -19.11 -1.52 -7.90
C ALA A 89 -18.31 -1.82 -9.19
N MET A 90 -18.11 -3.10 -9.52
CA MET A 90 -17.39 -3.49 -10.73
C MET A 90 -18.17 -3.13 -12.00
N ASN A 91 -19.51 -3.20 -12.01
CA ASN A 91 -20.33 -2.74 -13.12
C ASN A 91 -20.12 -1.25 -13.42
N ASP A 92 -19.93 -0.43 -12.37
CA ASP A 92 -19.70 1.01 -12.51
C ASP A 92 -18.25 1.36 -12.88
N ILE A 93 -17.28 0.51 -12.54
CA ILE A 93 -15.86 0.77 -12.77
C ILE A 93 -15.33 0.09 -14.04
N CYS A 94 -15.75 -1.14 -14.35
CA CYS A 94 -15.33 -1.87 -15.55
C CYS A 94 -16.12 -1.38 -16.78
N ILE A 95 -15.89 -0.12 -17.15
CA ILE A 95 -16.48 0.56 -18.30
C ILE A 95 -15.39 1.21 -19.16
N ARG A 96 -15.78 1.65 -20.38
CA ARG A 96 -14.86 2.29 -21.34
C ARG A 96 -14.07 3.47 -20.75
N LYS A 97 -14.70 4.30 -19.92
CA LYS A 97 -14.07 5.47 -19.27
C LYS A 97 -12.82 5.07 -18.47
N TYR A 98 -12.91 3.99 -17.70
CA TYR A 98 -11.87 3.58 -16.75
C TYR A 98 -10.97 2.47 -17.27
N ARG A 99 -10.89 2.27 -18.59
CA ARG A 99 -10.02 1.26 -19.19
C ARG A 99 -8.55 1.47 -18.79
N ASN A 100 -7.98 0.45 -18.18
CA ASN A 100 -6.61 0.37 -17.65
C ASN A 100 -6.30 1.36 -16.51
N TYR A 101 -7.32 1.74 -15.74
CA TYR A 101 -7.14 2.52 -14.52
C TYR A 101 -6.53 1.67 -13.40
N ARG A 102 -5.80 2.35 -12.50
CA ARG A 102 -5.23 1.75 -11.30
C ARG A 102 -6.15 2.10 -10.14
N ILE A 103 -6.65 1.09 -9.44
CA ILE A 103 -7.42 1.26 -8.22
C ILE A 103 -6.46 1.12 -7.05
N TYR A 104 -6.30 2.18 -6.28
CA TYR A 104 -5.52 2.15 -5.06
C TYR A 104 -6.42 1.99 -3.85
N LEU A 105 -6.15 0.97 -3.04
CA LEU A 105 -6.65 0.86 -1.67
C LEU A 105 -5.47 1.03 -0.72
N HIS A 106 -5.71 1.58 0.47
CA HIS A 106 -4.65 1.82 1.44
C HIS A 106 -4.48 0.62 2.37
N ASN A 107 -3.33 -0.05 2.29
CA ASN A 107 -3.05 -1.33 2.97
C ASN A 107 -3.75 -2.56 2.36
N PHE A 108 -4.11 -2.45 1.07
CA PHE A 108 -4.70 -3.52 0.24
C PHE A 108 -4.05 -4.89 0.46
N SER A 109 -2.71 -4.94 0.45
CA SER A 109 -1.95 -6.19 0.40
C SER A 109 -2.02 -7.01 1.70
N LYS A 110 -2.45 -6.38 2.80
CA LYS A 110 -2.57 -7.01 4.11
C LYS A 110 -4.02 -7.18 4.58
N PHE A 111 -4.99 -6.57 3.90
CA PHE A 111 -6.37 -6.52 4.35
C PHE A 111 -7.36 -6.72 3.20
N ASP A 112 -7.73 -5.66 2.49
CA ASP A 112 -8.82 -5.65 1.49
C ASP A 112 -8.62 -6.69 0.39
N GLY A 113 -7.37 -6.91 -0.03
CA GLY A 113 -7.04 -7.83 -1.11
C GLY A 113 -7.49 -9.26 -0.87
N TYR A 114 -7.50 -9.72 0.38
CA TYR A 114 -7.97 -11.08 0.72
C TYR A 114 -9.49 -11.21 0.57
N PHE A 115 -10.25 -10.16 0.89
CA PHE A 115 -11.70 -10.15 0.68
C PHE A 115 -12.03 -10.01 -0.79
N LEU A 116 -11.44 -9.01 -1.47
CA LEU A 116 -11.76 -8.68 -2.85
C LEU A 116 -11.42 -9.82 -3.82
N VAL A 117 -10.27 -10.49 -3.68
CA VAL A 117 -9.85 -11.52 -4.65
C VAL A 117 -10.87 -12.67 -4.74
N LYS A 118 -11.47 -13.05 -3.60
CA LYS A 118 -12.47 -14.12 -3.53
C LYS A 118 -13.68 -13.80 -4.42
N TYR A 119 -14.28 -12.63 -4.24
CA TYR A 119 -15.49 -12.24 -4.97
C TYR A 119 -15.18 -11.83 -6.41
N LEU A 120 -14.06 -11.15 -6.65
CA LEU A 120 -13.64 -10.79 -8.01
C LEU A 120 -13.45 -12.03 -8.89
N ALA A 121 -12.89 -13.12 -8.34
CA ALA A 121 -12.73 -14.38 -9.08
C ALA A 121 -14.07 -15.03 -9.47
N ASN A 122 -15.16 -14.76 -8.74
CA ASN A 122 -16.50 -15.22 -9.09
C ASN A 122 -17.17 -14.34 -10.16
N ILE A 123 -16.86 -13.04 -10.18
CA ILE A 123 -17.51 -12.05 -11.05
C ILE A 123 -16.86 -11.98 -12.44
N GLY A 124 -15.54 -12.14 -12.53
CA GLY A 124 -14.81 -11.98 -13.78
C GLY A 124 -13.43 -12.61 -13.77
N SER A 125 -12.58 -12.23 -14.72
CA SER A 125 -11.22 -12.78 -14.84
C SER A 125 -10.23 -12.05 -13.95
N VAL A 126 -9.50 -12.82 -13.13
CA VAL A 126 -8.39 -12.32 -12.33
C VAL A 126 -7.07 -12.77 -12.96
N ASP A 127 -6.25 -11.80 -13.36
CA ASP A 127 -4.99 -11.98 -14.08
C ASP A 127 -3.85 -11.25 -13.38
N ASN A 128 -2.60 -11.58 -13.78
CA ASN A 128 -1.39 -10.86 -13.35
C ASN A 128 -1.33 -10.65 -11.82
N LEU A 129 -1.67 -11.70 -11.08
CA LEU A 129 -1.65 -11.71 -9.63
C LEU A 129 -0.20 -11.75 -9.14
N ILE A 130 0.30 -10.62 -8.62
CA ILE A 130 1.64 -10.52 -8.06
C ILE A 130 1.55 -10.69 -6.55
N VAL A 131 2.09 -11.80 -6.05
CA VAL A 131 2.15 -12.12 -4.62
C VAL A 131 3.60 -12.06 -4.14
N ASN A 132 3.82 -11.42 -2.99
CA ASN A 132 5.12 -11.40 -2.33
C ASN A 132 4.94 -11.78 -0.86
N LYS A 133 5.58 -12.88 -0.43
CA LYS A 133 5.49 -13.40 0.95
C LYS A 133 4.03 -13.51 1.44
N GLY A 134 3.16 -14.08 0.62
CA GLY A 134 1.73 -14.27 0.92
C GLY A 134 0.85 -13.02 0.82
N LYS A 135 1.40 -11.85 0.44
CA LYS A 135 0.66 -10.59 0.30
C LYS A 135 0.39 -10.26 -1.17
N ILE A 136 -0.85 -9.92 -1.49
CA ILE A 136 -1.26 -9.55 -2.85
C ILE A 136 -0.84 -8.10 -3.12
N ILE A 137 0.22 -7.91 -3.91
CA ILE A 137 0.72 -6.56 -4.26
C ILE A 137 -0.08 -5.98 -5.42
N THR A 138 -0.52 -6.82 -6.35
CA THR A 138 -1.19 -6.40 -7.58
C THR A 138 -2.12 -7.47 -8.06
N LEU A 139 -3.29 -7.04 -8.51
CA LEU A 139 -4.31 -7.90 -9.09
C LEU A 139 -4.89 -7.16 -10.31
N LYS A 140 -4.78 -7.75 -11.51
CA LYS A 140 -5.49 -7.25 -12.69
C LYS A 140 -6.85 -7.95 -12.73
N PHE A 141 -7.90 -7.18 -12.92
CA PHE A 141 -9.26 -7.69 -13.04
C PHE A 141 -9.82 -7.28 -14.39
N THR A 142 -10.47 -8.23 -15.08
CA THR A 142 -11.12 -8.01 -16.37
C THR A 142 -12.57 -8.46 -16.31
N TYR A 143 -13.48 -7.56 -16.65
CA TYR A 143 -14.92 -7.79 -16.69
C TYR A 143 -15.53 -6.94 -17.81
N ASN A 144 -16.51 -7.51 -18.55
CA ASN A 144 -17.15 -6.86 -19.70
C ASN A 144 -16.15 -6.25 -20.73
N ASN A 145 -15.05 -6.95 -21.04
CA ASN A 145 -13.96 -6.48 -21.93
C ASN A 145 -13.16 -5.26 -21.43
N TYR A 146 -13.38 -4.80 -20.21
CA TYR A 146 -12.64 -3.71 -19.58
C TYR A 146 -11.76 -4.25 -18.46
N SER A 147 -10.50 -3.79 -18.43
CA SER A 147 -9.55 -4.21 -17.42
C SER A 147 -9.09 -3.06 -16.54
N ILE A 148 -8.99 -3.35 -15.25
CA ILE A 148 -8.50 -2.47 -14.20
C ILE A 148 -7.42 -3.18 -13.39
N THR A 149 -6.66 -2.46 -12.59
CA THR A 149 -5.59 -3.06 -11.77
C THR A 149 -5.61 -2.52 -10.36
N PHE A 150 -5.86 -3.41 -9.39
CA PHE A 150 -5.78 -3.12 -7.97
C PHE A 150 -4.32 -3.06 -7.51
N ARG A 151 -4.01 -2.06 -6.69
CA ARG A 151 -2.68 -1.78 -6.13
C ARG A 151 -2.80 -1.35 -4.68
N ASP A 152 -1.75 -1.63 -3.92
CA ASP A 152 -1.61 -1.14 -2.56
C ASP A 152 -0.88 0.21 -2.52
N SER A 153 -1.58 1.27 -2.11
CA SER A 153 -0.94 2.58 -1.95
C SER A 153 0.05 2.62 -0.78
N TYR A 154 -0.11 1.77 0.25
CA TYR A 154 0.78 1.74 1.42
C TYR A 154 2.19 1.28 1.02
N LEU A 155 2.32 0.46 -0.02
CA LEU A 155 3.63 0.05 -0.54
C LEU A 155 4.38 1.19 -1.23
N LEU A 156 3.68 2.25 -1.66
CA LEU A 156 4.28 3.49 -2.18
C LEU A 156 4.43 4.56 -1.08
N LEU A 157 3.48 4.62 -0.16
CA LEU A 157 3.37 5.62 0.91
C LEU A 157 3.21 4.92 2.27
N PRO A 158 4.30 4.48 2.92
CA PRO A 158 4.25 3.59 4.09
C PRO A 158 3.94 4.33 5.41
N ALA A 159 2.81 5.03 5.46
CA ALA A 159 2.29 5.69 6.65
C ALA A 159 0.76 5.60 6.64
N SER A 160 0.13 5.67 7.82
CA SER A 160 -1.34 5.67 7.92
C SER A 160 -1.96 6.83 7.15
N LEU A 161 -3.14 6.64 6.57
CA LEU A 161 -3.88 7.67 5.83
C LEU A 161 -3.97 9.01 6.61
N ARG A 162 -4.31 8.99 7.90
CA ARG A 162 -4.36 10.20 8.75
C ARG A 162 -3.03 10.97 8.78
N LYS A 163 -1.89 10.26 8.86
CA LYS A 163 -0.56 10.88 8.82
C LYS A 163 -0.26 11.44 7.43
N LEU A 164 -0.64 10.72 6.37
CA LEU A 164 -0.46 11.18 4.99
C LEU A 164 -1.30 12.44 4.71
N CYS A 165 -2.55 12.52 5.20
CA CYS A 165 -3.36 13.73 5.08
C CYS A 165 -2.65 14.96 5.66
N LYS A 166 -2.00 14.81 6.82
CA LYS A 166 -1.18 15.88 7.42
C LYS A 166 0.07 16.17 6.60
N SER A 167 0.83 15.15 6.21
CA SER A 167 2.09 15.32 5.47
C SER A 167 1.93 15.93 4.08
N PHE A 168 0.81 15.66 3.39
CA PHE A 168 0.49 16.22 2.07
C PHE A 168 -0.38 17.48 2.12
N ASN A 169 -0.61 18.04 3.32
CA ASN A 169 -1.49 19.18 3.57
C ASN A 169 -2.82 19.04 2.81
N ASN A 170 -3.55 17.98 3.14
CA ASN A 170 -4.74 17.57 2.41
C ASN A 170 -5.93 18.46 2.73
N GLU A 171 -6.78 18.74 1.73
CA GLU A 171 -7.99 19.53 1.95
C GLU A 171 -8.99 18.67 2.72
N THR A 172 -9.20 17.45 2.22
CA THR A 172 -10.00 16.45 2.91
C THR A 172 -9.18 15.74 3.99
N GLN A 173 -9.67 15.79 5.23
CA GLN A 173 -9.06 15.10 6.37
C GLN A 173 -9.85 13.83 6.71
N LYS A 174 -9.14 12.83 7.24
CA LYS A 174 -9.76 11.59 7.74
C LYS A 174 -10.64 11.89 8.96
N ASP A 175 -11.90 11.49 8.88
CA ASP A 175 -12.87 11.67 9.97
C ASP A 175 -12.69 10.60 11.07
N ILE A 176 -13.58 10.57 12.05
CA ILE A 176 -13.60 9.63 13.17
C ILE A 176 -14.77 8.66 12.98
N PHE A 177 -14.57 7.38 13.29
CA PHE A 177 -15.62 6.36 13.16
C PHE A 177 -15.53 5.33 14.30
N PRO A 178 -16.67 4.82 14.83
CA PRO A 178 -16.70 3.84 15.91
C PRO A 178 -16.47 2.40 15.40
N TYR A 179 -15.22 2.05 15.08
CA TYR A 179 -14.89 0.74 14.47
C TYR A 179 -15.27 -0.50 15.30
N LEU A 180 -15.47 -0.35 16.61
CA LEU A 180 -15.86 -1.47 17.48
C LEU A 180 -17.37 -1.60 17.62
N PHE A 181 -18.16 -0.70 17.03
CA PHE A 181 -19.61 -0.74 17.09
C PHE A 181 -20.17 -1.66 15.99
N SER A 182 -20.93 -2.68 16.39
CA SER A 182 -21.26 -3.82 15.52
C SER A 182 -22.67 -3.78 14.89
N ASP A 183 -23.50 -2.79 15.21
CA ASP A 183 -24.86 -2.70 14.68
C ASP A 183 -24.93 -1.76 13.47
N ILE A 184 -24.95 -2.34 12.26
CA ILE A 184 -24.96 -1.58 11.01
C ILE A 184 -26.30 -0.90 10.70
N ASN A 185 -27.38 -1.31 11.38
CA ASN A 185 -28.72 -0.77 11.19
C ASN A 185 -29.08 0.24 12.29
N TYR A 186 -28.14 0.56 13.17
CA TYR A 186 -28.37 1.42 14.32
C TYR A 186 -28.73 2.85 13.91
N VAL A 187 -29.77 3.36 14.56
CA VAL A 187 -30.27 4.73 14.46
C VAL A 187 -30.59 5.19 15.87
N GLY A 188 -29.86 6.18 16.39
CA GLY A 188 -29.99 6.59 17.78
C GLY A 188 -29.00 7.66 18.22
N GLU A 189 -28.59 7.62 19.48
CA GLU A 189 -27.54 8.50 20.01
C GLU A 189 -26.16 8.11 19.49
N VAL A 190 -25.22 9.07 19.49
CA VAL A 190 -23.82 8.81 19.13
C VAL A 190 -23.25 7.68 20.00
N PRO A 191 -22.59 6.66 19.40
CA PRO A 191 -21.98 5.58 20.16
C PRO A 191 -21.05 6.08 21.28
N GLU A 192 -20.96 5.31 22.36
CA GLU A 192 -20.06 5.62 23.48
C GLU A 192 -18.59 5.63 23.05
N TYR A 193 -17.76 6.40 23.77
CA TYR A 193 -16.31 6.53 23.51
C TYR A 193 -15.58 5.18 23.38
N ARG A 194 -16.00 4.15 24.15
CA ARG A 194 -15.41 2.80 24.11
C ARG A 194 -15.44 2.13 22.74
N TYR A 195 -16.29 2.60 21.82
CA TYR A 195 -16.40 2.04 20.48
C TYR A 195 -15.41 2.66 19.47
N TYR A 196 -14.67 3.69 19.88
CA TYR A 196 -13.71 4.40 19.03
C TYR A 196 -12.28 4.00 19.38
N ASN A 197 -11.45 3.83 18.36
CA ASN A 197 -10.04 3.48 18.51
C ASN A 197 -9.12 4.63 18.07
N ASN A 198 -8.00 4.80 18.77
CA ASN A 198 -6.91 5.73 18.40
C ASN A 198 -7.34 7.20 18.29
N ILE A 199 -8.28 7.65 19.12
CA ILE A 199 -8.72 9.05 19.24
C ILE A 199 -8.64 9.53 20.69
N SER A 200 -8.46 10.83 20.88
CA SER A 200 -8.51 11.44 22.21
C SER A 200 -9.97 11.59 22.70
N LEU A 201 -10.16 11.68 24.01
CA LEU A 201 -11.48 12.00 24.59
C LEU A 201 -11.97 13.39 24.14
N GLU A 202 -11.05 14.33 23.92
CA GLU A 202 -11.35 15.66 23.41
C GLU A 202 -11.91 15.61 21.98
N ASP A 203 -11.28 14.84 21.09
CA ASP A 203 -11.76 14.66 19.71
C ASP A 203 -13.15 13.99 19.68
N TYR A 204 -13.37 13.00 20.55
CA TYR A 204 -14.67 12.35 20.70
C TYR A 204 -15.76 13.32 21.15
N ASN A 205 -15.49 14.13 22.18
CA ASN A 205 -16.47 15.09 22.69
C ASN A 205 -16.83 16.13 21.61
N LYS A 206 -15.84 16.63 20.87
CA LYS A 206 -16.05 17.52 19.71
C LYS A 206 -16.92 16.86 18.63
N TYR A 207 -16.68 15.59 18.32
CA TYR A 207 -17.52 14.84 17.37
C TYR A 207 -18.95 14.70 17.89
N LYS A 208 -19.12 14.34 19.17
CA LYS A 208 -20.44 14.16 19.81
C LYS A 208 -21.27 15.46 19.78
N GLU A 209 -20.66 16.61 20.01
CA GLU A 209 -21.31 17.92 19.96
C GLU A 209 -21.95 18.24 18.59
N LEU A 210 -21.43 17.68 17.48
CA LEU A 210 -21.99 17.87 16.14
C LEU A 210 -23.40 17.26 15.99
N TYR A 211 -23.76 16.33 16.88
CA TYR A 211 -25.04 15.61 16.92
C TYR A 211 -25.95 16.09 18.06
N ASN A 212 -25.68 17.26 18.66
CA ASN A 212 -26.62 17.86 19.61
C ASN A 212 -28.00 18.04 18.93
N ASN A 213 -29.02 17.38 19.46
CA ASN A 213 -30.38 17.30 18.90
C ASN A 213 -30.49 16.69 17.49
N LYS A 214 -29.51 15.88 17.08
CA LYS A 214 -29.57 15.11 15.83
C LYS A 214 -29.48 13.62 16.11
N ILE A 215 -30.10 12.83 15.24
CA ILE A 215 -30.02 11.38 15.29
C ILE A 215 -28.75 10.95 14.57
N TRP A 216 -27.97 10.07 15.19
CA TRP A 216 -26.82 9.42 14.58
C TRP A 216 -27.28 8.16 13.86
N ASN A 217 -26.89 8.02 12.58
CA ASN A 217 -27.26 6.89 11.73
C ASN A 217 -25.99 6.17 11.26
N PHE A 218 -25.86 4.88 11.58
CA PHE A 218 -24.66 4.12 11.26
C PHE A 218 -24.33 4.13 9.77
N LYS A 219 -25.34 3.85 8.94
CA LYS A 219 -25.16 3.72 7.50
C LYS A 219 -24.72 5.03 6.87
N GLU A 220 -25.35 6.13 7.24
CA GLU A 220 -25.00 7.47 6.73
C GLU A 220 -23.58 7.88 7.14
N GLU A 221 -23.21 7.65 8.40
CA GLU A 221 -21.88 7.98 8.91
C GLU A 221 -20.79 7.08 8.35
N ALA A 222 -21.06 5.78 8.17
CA ALA A 222 -20.13 4.86 7.52
C ALA A 222 -19.89 5.26 6.06
N ILE A 223 -20.94 5.58 5.31
CA ILE A 223 -20.84 6.05 3.92
C ILE A 223 -20.05 7.35 3.85
N LYS A 224 -20.36 8.32 4.72
CA LYS A 224 -19.64 9.59 4.79
C LYS A 224 -18.15 9.35 5.07
N TYR A 225 -17.83 8.60 6.13
CA TYR A 225 -16.47 8.29 6.54
C TYR A 225 -15.67 7.57 5.43
N CYS A 226 -16.22 6.51 4.85
CA CYS A 226 -15.53 5.72 3.83
C CYS A 226 -15.35 6.50 2.50
N ASN A 227 -16.30 7.38 2.14
CA ASN A 227 -16.12 8.30 1.01
C ASN A 227 -15.00 9.32 1.27
N LEU A 228 -14.92 9.88 2.48
CA LEU A 228 -13.85 10.81 2.86
C LEU A 228 -12.48 10.12 2.80
N ASP A 229 -12.39 8.85 3.16
CA ASP A 229 -11.16 8.06 3.02
C ASP A 229 -10.75 7.88 1.56
N CYS A 230 -11.68 7.53 0.67
CA CYS A 230 -11.43 7.46 -0.78
C CYS A 230 -10.93 8.82 -1.31
N ILE A 231 -11.66 9.90 -1.05
CA ILE A 231 -11.33 11.24 -1.55
C ILE A 231 -9.96 11.70 -1.02
N SER A 232 -9.72 11.51 0.27
CA SER A 232 -8.43 11.82 0.90
C SER A 232 -7.28 11.06 0.25
N LEU A 233 -7.45 9.76 0.03
CA LEU A 233 -6.45 8.95 -0.64
C LEU A 233 -6.23 9.41 -2.09
N PHE A 234 -7.29 9.82 -2.80
CA PHE A 234 -7.19 10.29 -4.18
C PHE A 234 -6.36 11.57 -4.27
N GLU A 235 -6.62 12.54 -3.39
CA GLU A 235 -5.85 13.78 -3.31
C GLU A 235 -4.36 13.48 -3.02
N ILE A 236 -4.09 12.61 -2.04
CA ILE A 236 -2.72 12.22 -1.67
C ILE A 236 -1.99 11.58 -2.85
N ILE A 237 -2.60 10.58 -3.50
CA ILE A 237 -1.98 9.86 -4.63
C ILE A 237 -1.80 10.79 -5.83
N SER A 238 -2.74 11.72 -6.06
CA SER A 238 -2.63 12.73 -7.12
C SER A 238 -1.50 13.72 -6.87
N LYS A 239 -1.34 14.21 -5.62
CA LYS A 239 -0.22 15.06 -5.21
C LYS A 239 1.11 14.31 -5.32
N PHE A 240 1.17 13.06 -4.87
CA PHE A 240 2.36 12.21 -5.00
C PHE A 240 2.73 11.95 -6.48
N ASN A 241 1.75 11.63 -7.31
CA ASN A 241 1.95 11.44 -8.76
C ASN A 241 2.50 12.70 -9.42
N THR A 242 1.93 13.87 -9.06
CA THR A 242 2.41 15.18 -9.53
C THR A 242 3.85 15.43 -9.11
N LEU A 243 4.17 15.21 -7.84
CA LEU A 243 5.51 15.43 -7.29
C LEU A 243 6.56 14.56 -7.99
N ILE A 244 6.28 13.27 -8.16
CA ILE A 244 7.19 12.32 -8.82
C ILE A 244 7.34 12.65 -10.30
N PHE A 245 6.25 12.95 -11.00
CA PHE A 245 6.31 13.29 -12.42
C PHE A 245 7.08 14.59 -12.66
N ASN A 246 6.84 15.63 -11.86
CA ASN A 246 7.52 16.92 -12.02
C ASN A 246 9.03 16.81 -11.73
N LYS A 247 9.43 16.02 -10.73
CA LYS A 247 10.85 15.86 -10.38
C LYS A 247 11.59 14.89 -11.29
N PHE A 248 10.94 13.81 -11.72
CA PHE A 248 11.65 12.68 -12.34
C PHE A 248 11.09 12.27 -13.71
N SER A 249 9.96 12.82 -14.14
CA SER A 249 9.26 12.45 -15.38
C SER A 249 8.93 10.96 -15.42
N LEU A 250 8.51 10.40 -14.28
CA LEU A 250 8.08 9.00 -14.13
C LEU A 250 6.62 8.95 -13.69
N ASN A 251 5.89 7.95 -14.17
CA ASN A 251 4.51 7.69 -13.80
C ASN A 251 4.45 6.66 -12.68
N ILE A 252 3.89 7.02 -11.52
CA ILE A 252 3.84 6.12 -10.36
C ILE A 252 3.05 4.83 -10.64
N ASN A 253 2.08 4.88 -11.55
CA ASN A 253 1.24 3.75 -11.94
C ASN A 253 2.00 2.58 -12.59
N ASN A 254 3.27 2.78 -12.95
CA ASN A 254 4.14 1.73 -13.47
C ASN A 254 4.85 0.94 -12.37
N TYR A 255 4.80 1.39 -11.11
CA TYR A 255 5.55 0.84 -10.00
C TYR A 255 4.62 0.48 -8.85
N SER A 256 4.72 -0.75 -8.36
CA SER A 256 3.85 -1.25 -7.28
C SER A 256 4.33 -0.85 -5.89
N THR A 257 5.60 -0.47 -5.76
CA THR A 257 6.25 -0.26 -4.47
C THR A 257 7.24 0.89 -4.53
N LEU A 258 7.48 1.52 -3.38
CA LEU A 258 8.43 2.62 -3.23
C LEU A 258 9.87 2.21 -3.61
N PRO A 259 10.39 1.02 -3.23
CA PRO A 259 11.70 0.57 -3.73
C PRO A 259 11.76 0.42 -5.25
N SER A 260 10.68 -0.06 -5.89
CA SER A 260 10.62 -0.18 -7.35
C SER A 260 10.66 1.20 -8.03
N LEU A 261 9.92 2.17 -7.49
CA LEU A 261 9.95 3.55 -7.95
C LEU A 261 11.32 4.21 -7.72
N SER A 262 11.91 4.06 -6.53
CA SER A 262 13.23 4.60 -6.21
C SER A 262 14.31 4.04 -7.14
N PHE A 263 14.29 2.73 -7.40
CA PHE A 263 15.20 2.11 -8.33
C PHE A 263 14.98 2.59 -9.77
N ALA A 264 13.74 2.87 -10.17
CA ALA A 264 13.45 3.44 -11.48
C ALA A 264 13.96 4.88 -11.63
N ILE A 265 13.84 5.70 -10.58
CA ILE A 265 14.44 7.04 -10.53
C ILE A 265 15.96 6.94 -10.67
N PHE A 266 16.60 6.02 -9.94
CA PHE A 266 18.02 5.76 -10.07
C PHE A 266 18.40 5.43 -11.51
N LYS A 267 17.70 4.46 -12.11
CA LYS A 267 17.96 4.03 -13.49
C LYS A 267 17.70 5.10 -14.54
N SER A 268 16.75 6.00 -14.34
CA SER A 268 16.40 7.01 -15.36
C SER A 268 17.25 8.28 -15.29
N ARG A 269 17.84 8.58 -14.12
CA ARG A 269 18.57 9.84 -13.90
C ARG A 269 20.05 9.67 -13.61
N TYR A 270 20.47 8.55 -13.03
CA TYR A 270 21.79 8.43 -12.43
C TYR A 270 22.59 7.20 -12.90
N LEU A 271 21.92 6.16 -13.42
CA LEU A 271 22.62 5.00 -13.97
C LEU A 271 23.35 5.38 -15.26
N LYS A 272 24.67 5.24 -15.26
CA LYS A 272 25.51 5.37 -16.45
C LYS A 272 25.55 4.07 -17.23
N ASP A 273 25.60 4.17 -18.55
CA ASP A 273 25.67 3.01 -19.43
C ASP A 273 26.87 2.12 -19.10
N ASN A 274 26.62 0.81 -19.13
CA ASN A 274 27.65 -0.23 -18.97
C ASN A 274 28.47 -0.14 -17.66
N THR A 275 27.89 0.39 -16.58
CA THR A 275 28.58 0.52 -15.27
C THR A 275 28.19 -0.55 -14.26
N ILE A 276 26.90 -0.76 -14.02
CA ILE A 276 26.40 -1.72 -13.02
C ILE A 276 25.91 -2.97 -13.74
N HIS A 277 26.47 -4.14 -13.43
CA HIS A 277 26.11 -5.40 -14.08
C HIS A 277 25.14 -6.23 -13.24
N MET A 278 24.24 -6.94 -13.91
CA MET A 278 23.30 -7.85 -13.28
C MET A 278 24.01 -9.15 -12.90
N LEU A 279 24.02 -9.44 -11.60
CA LEU A 279 24.67 -10.63 -11.05
C LEU A 279 23.66 -11.79 -10.94
N SER A 280 24.08 -12.98 -11.38
CA SER A 280 23.27 -14.20 -11.29
C SER A 280 24.13 -15.45 -11.02
N GLY A 281 23.47 -16.55 -10.67
CA GLY A 281 24.12 -17.84 -10.41
C GLY A 281 25.06 -17.83 -9.20
N GLN A 282 26.12 -18.62 -9.26
CA GLN A 282 27.00 -18.88 -8.14
C GLN A 282 27.73 -17.62 -7.63
N ILE A 283 28.26 -16.78 -8.53
CA ILE A 283 28.93 -15.53 -8.15
C ILE A 283 28.02 -14.63 -7.31
N ALA A 284 26.74 -14.50 -7.70
CA ALA A 284 25.78 -13.72 -6.92
C ALA A 284 25.50 -14.35 -5.54
N LYS A 285 25.46 -15.69 -5.45
CA LYS A 285 25.31 -16.39 -4.17
C LYS A 285 26.52 -16.15 -3.27
N ASP A 286 27.73 -16.20 -3.82
CA ASP A 286 28.95 -16.02 -3.04
C ASP A 286 29.09 -14.58 -2.52
N ILE A 287 28.82 -13.58 -3.35
CA ILE A 287 28.78 -12.16 -2.92
C ILE A 287 27.70 -11.94 -1.85
N ARG A 288 26.55 -12.61 -1.93
CA ARG A 288 25.50 -12.48 -0.92
C ARG A 288 25.89 -13.07 0.44
N LYS A 289 26.85 -14.00 0.53
CA LYS A 289 27.34 -14.54 1.81
C LYS A 289 28.06 -13.48 2.64
N SER A 290 28.67 -12.48 2.01
CA SER A 290 29.33 -11.36 2.70
C SER A 290 28.40 -10.17 2.95
N TYR A 291 27.13 -10.23 2.56
CA TYR A 291 26.19 -9.13 2.74
C TYR A 291 25.56 -9.18 4.13
N THR A 292 25.86 -8.18 4.95
CA THR A 292 25.33 -8.02 6.32
C THR A 292 24.44 -6.78 6.42
N GLY A 293 23.58 -6.76 7.45
CA GLY A 293 22.70 -5.63 7.77
C GLY A 293 23.40 -4.56 8.60
N GLY A 294 22.62 -3.64 9.18
CA GLY A 294 23.12 -2.68 10.15
C GLY A 294 23.59 -3.37 11.44
N ALA A 295 24.69 -2.89 12.03
CA ALA A 295 25.15 -3.34 13.33
C ALA A 295 24.16 -2.86 14.41
N THR A 296 23.73 -3.76 15.29
CA THR A 296 22.85 -3.47 16.42
C THR A 296 23.32 -4.25 17.63
N ASP A 297 23.76 -3.53 18.66
CA ASP A 297 24.18 -4.10 19.93
C ASP A 297 23.20 -3.70 21.04
N MET A 298 22.87 -4.64 21.90
CA MET A 298 22.00 -4.42 23.06
C MET A 298 22.85 -4.47 24.32
N TYR A 299 22.90 -3.37 25.06
CA TYR A 299 23.54 -3.30 26.37
C TYR A 299 22.70 -2.44 27.31
N ILE A 300 22.83 -2.70 28.61
CA ILE A 300 22.21 -1.88 29.65
C ILE A 300 23.23 -0.82 30.02
N PRO A 301 22.98 0.47 29.75
CA PRO A 301 23.90 1.53 30.16
C PRO A 301 23.91 1.62 31.69
N LEU A 302 25.07 1.38 32.30
CA LEU A 302 25.29 1.66 33.72
C LEU A 302 25.56 3.16 33.86
N VAL A 303 24.51 3.91 34.18
CA VAL A 303 24.57 5.35 34.43
C VAL A 303 24.27 5.65 35.89
N GLU A 304 25.02 6.57 36.46
CA GLU A 304 24.76 7.05 37.82
C GLU A 304 23.38 7.71 37.91
N LYS A 305 22.74 7.57 39.07
CA LYS A 305 21.41 8.13 39.31
C LYS A 305 21.48 9.66 39.17
N GLY A 306 20.71 10.20 38.23
CA GLY A 306 20.65 11.65 37.96
C GLY A 306 21.53 12.11 36.78
N SER A 307 22.32 11.22 36.17
CA SER A 307 23.09 11.56 34.97
C SER A 307 22.20 11.76 33.74
N LYS A 308 22.63 12.66 32.84
CA LYS A 308 22.00 12.85 31.53
C LYS A 308 22.49 11.80 30.55
N ILE A 309 21.57 11.28 29.72
CA ILE A 309 21.89 10.38 28.61
C ILE A 309 21.79 11.17 27.31
N PHE A 310 22.81 11.07 26.46
CA PHE A 310 22.82 11.66 25.13
C PHE A 310 22.61 10.57 24.08
N ARG A 311 21.71 10.83 23.13
CA ARG A 311 21.47 9.97 21.97
C ARG A 311 21.92 10.70 20.72
N TYR A 312 22.79 10.05 19.95
CA TYR A 312 23.27 10.55 18.66
C TYR A 312 22.66 9.70 17.54
N ASP A 313 22.32 10.34 16.45
CA ASP A 313 21.79 9.69 15.25
C ASP A 313 22.47 10.29 14.02
N PHE A 314 22.84 9.46 13.06
CA PHE A 314 23.50 9.92 11.84
C PHE A 314 22.45 10.37 10.82
N ASN A 315 22.59 11.59 10.33
CA ASN A 315 21.74 12.09 9.25
C ASN A 315 22.02 11.32 7.95
N SER A 316 21.11 10.43 7.56
CA SER A 316 21.19 9.69 6.29
C SER A 316 22.50 8.93 6.09
N LEU A 317 22.87 8.06 7.04
CA LEU A 317 24.12 7.29 7.02
C LEU A 317 24.40 6.59 5.68
N TYR A 318 23.47 5.76 5.18
CA TYR A 318 23.69 5.03 3.93
C TYR A 318 23.82 5.95 2.69
N PRO A 319 22.94 6.94 2.47
CA PRO A 319 23.15 7.94 1.42
C PRO A 319 24.50 8.65 1.48
N TYR A 320 24.96 9.05 2.67
CA TYR A 320 26.27 9.67 2.85
C TYR A 320 27.40 8.71 2.43
N VAL A 321 27.35 7.45 2.87
CA VAL A 321 28.35 6.44 2.48
C VAL A 321 28.37 6.22 0.97
N MET A 322 27.19 6.13 0.34
CA MET A 322 27.06 5.98 -1.11
C MET A 322 27.62 7.17 -1.90
N GLN A 323 27.58 8.38 -1.33
CA GLN A 323 28.09 9.59 -1.94
C GLN A 323 29.60 9.74 -1.74
N ALA A 324 30.11 9.44 -0.54
CA ALA A 324 31.46 9.79 -0.12
C ALA A 324 32.51 8.72 -0.48
N PHE A 325 32.11 7.45 -0.64
CA PHE A 325 33.04 6.34 -0.82
C PHE A 325 32.89 5.65 -2.17
N LYS A 326 33.97 5.03 -2.64
CA LYS A 326 33.95 4.20 -3.85
C LYS A 326 33.22 2.89 -3.57
N LEU A 327 32.23 2.58 -4.42
CA LEU A 327 31.48 1.33 -4.37
C LEU A 327 31.84 0.43 -5.57
N PRO A 328 31.82 -0.90 -5.42
CA PRO A 328 32.15 -1.82 -6.51
C PRO A 328 31.11 -1.76 -7.63
N ILE A 329 31.59 -1.66 -8.87
CA ILE A 329 30.81 -1.70 -10.12
C ILE A 329 31.51 -2.60 -11.15
N GLY A 330 30.89 -2.82 -12.31
CA GLY A 330 31.45 -3.61 -13.40
C GLY A 330 31.22 -5.11 -13.27
N THR A 331 31.96 -5.88 -14.08
CA THR A 331 31.89 -7.35 -14.09
C THR A 331 32.80 -7.94 -13.00
N PRO A 332 32.27 -8.78 -12.09
CA PRO A 332 33.10 -9.42 -11.08
C PRO A 332 34.05 -10.43 -11.72
N THR A 333 35.24 -10.54 -11.14
CA THR A 333 36.24 -11.53 -11.50
C THR A 333 36.33 -12.57 -10.40
N PHE A 334 36.23 -13.86 -10.75
CA PHE A 334 36.49 -14.95 -9.82
C PHE A 334 37.98 -15.31 -9.88
N LEU A 335 38.60 -15.42 -8.70
CA LEU A 335 39.99 -15.83 -8.53
C LEU A 335 40.00 -17.15 -7.78
N GLN A 336 40.61 -18.17 -8.38
CA GLN A 336 40.81 -19.48 -7.75
C GLN A 336 42.29 -19.63 -7.38
N GLY A 337 42.56 -19.85 -6.09
CA GLY A 337 43.89 -20.28 -5.63
C GLY A 337 44.16 -21.71 -6.07
N ILE A 338 45.34 -21.93 -6.66
CA ILE A 338 45.88 -23.24 -7.03
C ILE A 338 46.86 -23.71 -5.96
#